data_AF-A0A5J4RCA6-F1
#
_entry.id   AF-A0A5J4RCA6-F1
#
_cell.length_a   1.000
_cell.length_b   1.000
_cell.length_c   1.000
_cell.angle_alpha   90.00
_cell.angle_beta   90.00
_cell.angle_gamma   90.00
#
_symmetry.space_group_name_H-M   'P 1'
#
loop_
_entity.id
_entity.type
_entity.pdbx_description
1 polymer ?
#
loop_
_entity_poly.entity_id
_entity_poly.type
_entity_poly.pdbx_seq_one_letter_code
_entity_poly.pdbx_strand_id
1 'polypeptide(L)'
;MSRVEFGLLGHYNKYKKSPFETFDVGGDGMTGYSTYATESVALRGYENSSLTAYRGQEGYAYTRLGMELRYPLMLEPTTSIYVLAFGEAGNAWNDVTKFNPFDLKRSAGVGVRIFLTMIGMMGIDWAYGFDKVHGSTSYGGSHFHFILGQEF
;
A
#
# COMPACT_ATOMS: atom_id res chain seq x y z
N MET A 1 -8.70 5.29 12.49
CA MET A 1 -7.87 4.09 12.69
C MET A 1 -6.45 4.40 12.28
N SER A 2 -5.49 3.96 13.09
CA SER A 2 -4.06 4.06 12.79
C SER A 2 -3.52 2.64 12.61
N ARG A 3 -2.66 2.46 11.61
CA ARG A 3 -2.09 1.18 11.22
C ARG A 3 -0.59 1.36 10.99
N VAL A 4 0.16 0.38 11.43
CA VAL A 4 1.61 0.38 11.38
C VAL A 4 2.03 -1.04 11.02
N GLU A 5 2.72 -1.19 9.90
CA GLU A 5 3.14 -2.45 9.30
C GLU A 5 4.64 -2.37 8.97
N PHE A 6 5.36 -3.43 9.33
CA PHE A 6 6.78 -3.57 9.05
C PHE A 6 7.05 -5.02 8.68
N GLY A 7 7.85 -5.23 7.63
CA GLY A 7 8.30 -6.56 7.22
C GLY A 7 9.80 -6.56 7.03
N LEU A 8 10.44 -7.64 7.51
CA LEU A 8 11.87 -7.86 7.39
C LEU A 8 12.11 -9.32 7.02
N LEU A 9 12.67 -9.54 5.84
CA LEU A 9 13.02 -10.85 5.34
C LEU A 9 14.54 -11.05 5.46
N GLY A 10 14.91 -11.82 6.49
CA GLY A 10 16.29 -12.21 6.74
C GLY A 10 16.81 -13.23 5.73
N HIS A 11 18.10 -13.53 5.83
CA HIS A 11 18.72 -14.61 5.07
C HIS A 11 19.69 -15.39 5.96
N TYR A 12 19.69 -16.71 5.80
CA TYR A 12 20.68 -17.57 6.46
C TYR A 12 22.04 -17.51 5.72
N ASN A 13 22.02 -17.41 4.39
CA ASN A 13 23.21 -17.27 3.56
C ASN A 13 23.17 -15.94 2.78
N LYS A 14 24.14 -15.07 3.02
CA LYS A 14 24.24 -13.75 2.37
C LYS A 14 24.36 -13.79 0.84
N TYR A 15 24.77 -14.92 0.28
CA TYR A 15 24.89 -15.13 -1.16
C TYR A 15 23.66 -15.81 -1.78
N LYS A 16 22.69 -16.24 -0.97
CA LYS A 16 21.45 -16.88 -1.40
C LYS A 16 20.28 -16.29 -0.62
N LYS A 17 19.75 -15.17 -1.11
CA LYS A 17 18.52 -14.58 -0.57
C LYS A 17 17.30 -15.43 -0.94
N SER A 18 16.28 -15.40 -0.09
CA SER A 18 15.02 -16.08 -0.36
C SER A 18 14.36 -15.46 -1.60
N PRO A 19 13.92 -16.25 -2.58
CA PRO A 19 13.09 -15.78 -3.69
C PRO A 19 11.59 -15.84 -3.34
N PHE A 20 11.23 -16.05 -2.07
CA PHE A 20 9.86 -16.15 -1.57
C PHE A 20 9.65 -15.25 -0.35
N GLU A 21 8.38 -14.92 -0.08
CA GLU A 21 7.91 -14.00 0.96
C GLU A 21 8.51 -12.59 0.84
N THR A 22 8.83 -12.20 -0.40
CA THR A 22 9.33 -10.87 -0.69
C THR A 22 8.19 -9.85 -0.71
N PHE A 23 8.52 -8.57 -0.61
CA PHE A 23 7.52 -7.51 -0.53
C PHE A 23 7.51 -6.67 -1.79
N ASP A 24 6.30 -6.42 -2.30
CA ASP A 24 6.05 -5.46 -3.37
C ASP A 24 5.14 -4.36 -2.85
N VAL A 25 5.60 -3.10 -2.89
CA VAL A 25 4.88 -1.96 -2.29
C VAL A 25 4.44 -0.98 -3.38
N GLY A 26 3.16 -0.63 -3.36
CA GLY A 26 2.58 0.41 -4.21
C GLY A 26 1.14 0.15 -4.62
N GLY A 27 0.43 1.23 -4.92
CA GLY A 27 -0.92 1.21 -5.48
C GLY A 27 -1.99 0.62 -4.57
N ASP A 28 -2.96 -0.07 -5.15
CA ASP A 28 -4.14 -0.59 -4.43
C ASP A 28 -3.89 -1.97 -3.80
N GLY A 29 -2.73 -2.60 -4.06
CA GLY A 29 -2.38 -3.93 -3.57
C GLY A 29 -3.24 -5.07 -4.16
N MET A 30 -4.24 -4.75 -4.98
CA MET A 30 -5.10 -5.71 -5.67
C MET A 30 -4.64 -5.94 -7.11
N THR A 31 -4.03 -4.91 -7.72
CA THR A 31 -3.59 -4.94 -9.10
C THR A 31 -2.07 -5.08 -9.17
N GLY A 32 -1.61 -6.23 -9.67
CA GLY A 32 -0.18 -6.53 -9.76
C GLY A 32 0.03 -8.00 -10.03
N TYR A 33 1.16 -8.37 -10.65
CA TYR A 33 1.58 -9.75 -10.78
C TYR A 33 2.00 -10.26 -9.39
N SER A 34 1.02 -10.52 -8.51
CA SER A 34 1.27 -11.23 -7.26
C SER A 34 1.69 -12.65 -7.63
N THR A 35 3.00 -12.86 -7.63
CA THR A 35 3.55 -14.20 -7.71
C THR A 35 3.33 -14.83 -6.33
N TYR A 36 3.14 -16.15 -6.24
CA TYR A 36 3.02 -16.88 -4.95
C TYR A 36 4.17 -16.61 -3.96
N ALA A 37 5.24 -15.99 -4.45
CA ALA A 37 6.46 -15.67 -3.77
C ALA A 37 6.51 -14.24 -3.21
N THR A 38 5.57 -13.36 -3.56
CA THR A 38 5.66 -11.93 -3.24
C THR A 38 4.35 -11.42 -2.65
N GLU A 39 4.43 -10.85 -1.46
CA GLU A 39 3.34 -10.18 -0.78
C GLU A 39 3.18 -8.75 -1.31
N SER A 40 1.97 -8.42 -1.76
CA SER A 40 1.62 -7.09 -2.26
C SER A 40 1.11 -6.21 -1.12
N VAL A 41 1.81 -5.13 -0.85
CA VAL A 41 1.49 -4.14 0.18
C VAL A 41 0.97 -2.88 -0.50
N ALA A 42 -0.32 -2.61 -0.31
CA ALA A 42 -0.97 -1.44 -0.88
C ALA A 42 -0.41 -0.14 -0.28
N LEU A 43 -0.14 0.85 -1.15
CA LEU A 43 0.16 2.21 -0.74
C LEU A 43 -0.48 3.17 -1.73
N ARG A 44 -1.64 3.71 -1.33
CA ARG A 44 -2.49 4.53 -2.19
C ARG A 44 -1.76 5.83 -2.53
N GLY A 45 -1.98 6.34 -3.74
CA GLY A 45 -1.33 7.56 -4.24
C GLY A 45 -0.02 7.32 -4.98
N TYR A 46 0.34 6.05 -5.15
CA TYR A 46 1.45 5.59 -5.98
C TYR A 46 0.95 4.51 -6.94
N GLU A 47 1.69 4.26 -8.01
CA GLU A 47 1.39 3.14 -8.91
C GLU A 47 1.84 1.81 -8.29
N ASN A 48 1.25 0.71 -8.74
CA ASN A 48 1.65 -0.62 -8.28
C ASN A 48 3.12 -0.87 -8.58
N SER A 49 3.81 -1.50 -7.64
CA SER A 49 5.24 -1.84 -7.72
C SER A 49 6.18 -0.64 -7.95
N SER A 50 5.73 0.60 -7.70
CA SER A 50 6.54 1.80 -7.93
C SER A 50 7.48 2.16 -6.79
N LEU A 51 7.23 1.63 -5.58
CA LEU A 51 8.09 1.84 -4.41
C LEU A 51 9.11 0.71 -4.23
N THR A 52 8.91 -0.42 -4.88
CA THR A 52 9.87 -1.52 -4.98
C THR A 52 10.90 -1.21 -6.08
N ALA A 53 12.17 -1.55 -5.86
CA ALA A 53 13.20 -1.36 -6.87
C ALA A 53 12.91 -2.24 -8.12
N TYR A 54 13.24 -1.69 -9.30
CA TYR A 54 12.90 -2.24 -10.63
C TYR A 54 13.10 -3.75 -10.80
N ARG A 55 12.26 -4.35 -11.67
CA ARG A 55 12.21 -5.77 -12.11
C ARG A 55 13.48 -6.58 -11.78
N GLY A 56 13.35 -7.48 -10.80
CA GLY A 56 14.40 -8.41 -10.36
C GLY A 56 15.03 -8.06 -9.01
N GLN A 57 14.65 -6.94 -8.38
CA GLN A 57 15.03 -6.60 -7.02
C GLN A 57 13.80 -6.56 -6.11
N GLU A 58 13.48 -7.70 -5.54
CA GLU A 58 12.37 -7.82 -4.62
C GLU A 58 12.64 -7.04 -3.31
N GLY A 59 11.58 -6.56 -2.65
CA GLY A 59 11.69 -5.94 -1.35
C GLY A 59 11.99 -6.99 -0.29
N TYR A 60 13.12 -6.83 0.43
CA TYR A 60 13.46 -7.65 1.59
C TYR A 60 13.12 -6.95 2.90
N ALA A 61 12.82 -5.66 2.85
CA ALA A 61 12.31 -4.92 3.98
C ALA A 61 11.26 -3.93 3.50
N TYR A 62 10.20 -3.73 4.27
CA TYR A 62 9.23 -2.67 4.00
C TYR A 62 8.76 -2.02 5.30
N THR A 63 8.25 -0.80 5.14
CA THR A 63 7.53 -0.07 6.18
C THR A 63 6.30 0.54 5.57
N ARG A 64 5.18 0.43 6.26
CA ARG A 64 3.95 1.14 5.94
C ARG A 64 3.31 1.69 7.21
N LEU A 65 3.00 2.97 7.16
CA LEU A 65 2.28 3.71 8.18
C LEU A 65 1.01 4.22 7.51
N GLY A 66 -0.13 3.97 8.13
CA GLY A 66 -1.43 4.39 7.63
C GLY A 66 -2.21 5.06 8.74
N MET A 67 -2.82 6.19 8.43
CA MET A 67 -3.80 6.83 9.29
C MET A 67 -5.04 7.10 8.47
N GLU A 68 -6.18 6.67 8.96
CA GLU A 68 -7.46 6.82 8.27
C GLU A 68 -8.52 7.35 9.23
N LEU A 69 -9.13 8.45 8.87
CA LEU A 69 -10.27 9.04 9.57
C LEU A 69 -11.54 8.69 8.78
N ARG A 70 -12.45 7.93 9.40
CA ARG A 70 -13.74 7.56 8.80
C ARG A 70 -14.85 8.34 9.49
N TYR A 71 -15.72 8.96 8.71
CA TYR A 71 -16.93 9.62 9.20
C TYR A 71 -18.16 8.92 8.59
N PRO A 72 -19.07 8.38 9.42
CA PRO A 72 -20.28 7.75 8.91
C PRO A 72 -21.24 8.82 8.37
N LEU A 73 -21.59 8.71 7.09
CA LEU A 73 -22.68 9.49 6.51
C LEU A 73 -24.04 8.83 6.72
N MET A 74 -24.06 7.49 6.64
CA MET A 74 -25.30 6.71 6.66
C MET A 74 -25.03 5.36 7.31
N LEU A 75 -25.85 5.02 8.30
CA LEU A 75 -25.75 3.81 9.11
C LEU A 75 -27.11 3.13 9.10
N GLU A 76 -27.40 2.41 8.03
CA GLU A 76 -28.61 1.60 7.90
C GLU A 76 -28.31 0.12 8.15
N PRO A 77 -29.32 -0.69 8.51
CA PRO A 77 -29.13 -2.12 8.81
C PRO A 77 -28.51 -2.92 7.67
N THR A 78 -28.72 -2.52 6.43
CA THR A 78 -28.27 -3.22 5.22
C THR A 78 -27.14 -2.49 4.47
N THR A 79 -26.91 -1.22 4.82
CA THR A 79 -26.03 -0.30 4.08
C THR A 79 -25.33 0.63 5.05
N SER A 80 -24.00 0.60 5.08
CA SER A 80 -23.21 1.59 5.82
C SER A 80 -22.31 2.35 4.86
N ILE A 81 -22.42 3.68 4.85
CA ILE A 81 -21.64 4.57 4.00
C ILE A 81 -20.75 5.45 4.87
N TYR A 82 -19.45 5.41 4.59
CA TYR A 82 -18.43 6.22 5.24
C TYR A 82 -17.74 7.08 4.20
N VAL A 83 -17.54 8.34 4.53
CA VAL A 83 -16.48 9.12 3.89
C VAL A 83 -15.22 8.96 4.72
N LEU A 84 -14.07 8.94 4.06
CA LEU A 84 -12.80 8.84 4.73
C LEU A 84 -11.78 9.80 4.17
N ALA A 85 -10.87 10.20 5.05
CA ALA A 85 -9.64 10.88 4.71
C ALA A 85 -8.49 10.05 5.27
N PHE A 86 -7.44 9.86 4.49
CA PHE A 86 -6.31 9.05 4.90
C PHE A 86 -4.98 9.72 4.56
N GLY A 87 -3.98 9.38 5.35
CA GLY A 87 -2.57 9.64 5.08
C GLY A 87 -1.81 8.32 5.18
N GLU A 88 -0.98 8.03 4.19
CA GLU A 88 -0.13 6.84 4.18
C GLU A 88 1.32 7.27 3.97
N ALA A 89 2.24 6.50 4.54
CA ALA A 89 3.66 6.68 4.33
C ALA A 89 4.32 5.30 4.30
N GLY A 90 5.18 5.06 3.32
CA GLY A 90 5.80 3.75 3.21
C GLY A 90 6.87 3.69 2.15
N ASN A 91 7.66 2.63 2.23
CA ASN A 91 8.75 2.37 1.30
C ASN A 91 9.17 0.90 1.37
N ALA A 92 9.87 0.44 0.33
CA ALA A 92 10.47 -0.88 0.25
C ALA A 92 11.98 -0.78 -0.02
N TRP A 93 12.75 -1.69 0.56
CA TRP A 93 14.20 -1.78 0.39
C TRP A 93 14.60 -3.19 -0.06
N ASN A 94 15.57 -3.24 -0.98
CA ASN A 94 16.14 -4.48 -1.51
C ASN A 94 17.14 -5.17 -0.56
N ASP A 95 17.60 -4.46 0.47
CA ASP A 95 18.50 -4.98 1.49
C ASP A 95 17.99 -4.56 2.87
N VAL A 96 17.94 -5.50 3.80
CA VAL A 96 17.59 -5.25 5.21
C VAL A 96 18.56 -4.24 5.84
N THR A 97 19.82 -4.20 5.41
CA THR A 97 20.82 -3.26 5.92
C THR A 97 20.60 -1.81 5.46
N LYS A 98 19.82 -1.60 4.39
CA LYS A 98 19.46 -0.27 3.87
C LYS A 98 18.13 0.23 4.44
N PHE A 99 17.50 -0.55 5.30
CA PHE A 99 16.26 -0.20 5.95
C PHE A 99 16.39 1.15 6.66
N ASN A 100 15.56 2.11 6.28
CA ASN A 100 15.52 3.42 6.89
C ASN A 100 14.07 3.86 7.12
N PRO A 101 13.54 3.76 8.35
CA PRO A 101 12.15 4.10 8.63
C PRO A 101 11.85 5.60 8.51
N PHE A 102 12.86 6.44 8.24
CA PHE A 102 12.69 7.88 7.97
C PHE A 102 12.65 8.22 6.47
N ASP A 103 13.05 7.32 5.58
CA ASP A 103 12.91 7.50 4.12
C ASP A 103 11.60 6.87 3.65
N LEU A 104 10.48 7.47 4.05
CA LEU A 104 9.14 7.02 3.65
C LEU A 104 8.57 7.94 2.59
N LYS A 105 7.93 7.34 1.58
CA LYS A 105 7.18 8.09 0.56
C LYS A 105 5.75 8.28 1.06
N ARG A 106 5.30 9.53 1.07
CA ARG A 106 4.04 9.93 1.71
C ARG A 106 2.98 10.18 0.66
N SER A 107 1.76 9.81 1.02
CA SER A 107 0.56 10.11 0.27
C SER A 107 -0.57 10.50 1.21
N ALA A 108 -1.53 11.24 0.68
CA ALA A 108 -2.78 11.50 1.37
C ALA A 108 -3.92 11.48 0.37
N GLY A 109 -5.12 11.17 0.86
CA GLY A 109 -6.27 11.00 0.01
C GLY A 109 -7.58 11.12 0.75
N VAL A 110 -8.64 11.11 -0.05
CA VAL A 110 -10.01 11.03 0.43
C VAL A 110 -10.73 9.95 -0.34
N GLY A 111 -11.70 9.32 0.31
CA GLY A 111 -12.42 8.21 -0.28
C GLY A 111 -13.80 8.04 0.29
N VAL A 112 -14.55 7.13 -0.32
CA VAL A 112 -15.88 6.72 0.11
C VAL A 112 -15.90 5.20 0.20
N ARG A 113 -16.42 4.68 1.31
CA ARG A 113 -16.61 3.25 1.55
C ARG A 113 -18.08 2.96 1.73
N ILE A 114 -18.56 2.00 0.96
CA ILE A 114 -19.92 1.51 1.00
C ILE A 114 -19.86 0.04 1.39
N PHE A 115 -20.48 -0.29 2.51
CA PHE A 115 -20.61 -1.66 3.00
C PHE A 115 -22.04 -2.10 2.75
N LEU A 116 -22.20 -3.07 1.85
CA LEU A 116 -23.49 -3.67 1.54
C LEU A 116 -23.48 -5.10 2.07
N THR A 117 -24.46 -5.46 2.90
CA THR A 117 -24.52 -6.79 3.55
C THR A 117 -24.46 -7.95 2.55
N MET A 118 -24.93 -7.74 1.32
CA MET A 118 -25.02 -8.80 0.30
C MET A 118 -23.89 -8.76 -0.74
N ILE A 119 -23.24 -7.60 -0.96
CA ILE A 119 -22.22 -7.43 -2.01
C ILE A 119 -20.81 -7.36 -1.42
N GLY A 120 -20.69 -7.01 -0.13
CA GLY A 120 -19.41 -6.77 0.53
C GLY A 120 -19.02 -5.29 0.52
N MET A 121 -17.74 -5.03 0.74
CA MET A 121 -17.21 -3.68 0.73
C MET A 121 -16.89 -3.22 -0.68
N MET A 122 -17.36 -2.03 -1.04
CA MET A 122 -16.92 -1.28 -2.20
C MET A 122 -16.30 0.04 -1.75
N GLY A 123 -15.20 0.43 -2.37
CA GLY A 123 -14.49 1.67 -2.07
C GLY A 123 -14.01 2.38 -3.32
N ILE A 124 -14.07 3.71 -3.28
CA ILE A 124 -13.41 4.58 -4.24
C ILE A 124 -12.54 5.54 -3.45
N ASP A 125 -11.24 5.48 -3.69
CA ASP A 125 -10.26 6.32 -3.02
C ASP A 125 -9.51 7.16 -4.07
N TRP A 126 -9.46 8.47 -3.86
CA TRP A 126 -8.55 9.35 -4.57
C TRP A 126 -7.37 9.65 -3.65
N ALA A 127 -6.16 9.45 -4.15
CA ALA A 127 -4.94 9.63 -3.38
C ALA A 127 -3.91 10.41 -4.18
N TYR A 128 -3.11 11.22 -3.48
CA TYR A 128 -2.03 11.99 -4.05
C TYR A 128 -0.70 11.60 -3.40
N GLY A 129 0.25 11.15 -4.21
CA GLY A 129 1.63 10.86 -3.79
C GLY A 129 2.51 12.10 -3.85
N PHE A 130 3.03 12.53 -2.70
CA PHE A 130 3.81 13.78 -2.58
C PHE A 130 5.28 13.61 -2.92
N ASP A 131 5.83 12.40 -2.70
CA ASP A 131 7.25 12.13 -2.90
C ASP A 131 7.48 11.41 -4.25
N LYS A 132 8.72 11.48 -4.76
CA LYS A 132 9.12 10.83 -6.00
C LYS A 132 9.33 9.33 -5.81
N VAL A 133 8.95 8.56 -6.82
CA VAL A 133 9.16 7.10 -6.87
C VAL A 133 10.55 6.74 -7.37
N HIS A 134 10.99 5.51 -7.08
CA HIS A 134 12.32 5.03 -7.46
C HIS A 134 12.55 5.15 -8.97
N GLY A 135 13.58 5.90 -9.38
CA GLY A 135 13.94 6.07 -10.79
C GLY A 135 13.09 7.07 -11.59
N SER A 136 12.08 7.72 -10.98
CA SER A 136 11.28 8.75 -11.65
C SER A 136 11.69 10.16 -11.23
N THR A 137 11.67 11.09 -12.19
CA THR A 137 11.80 12.52 -11.94
C THR A 137 10.49 13.18 -11.53
N SER A 138 9.36 12.49 -11.77
CA SER A 138 8.01 12.94 -11.45
C SER A 138 7.58 12.49 -10.06
N TYR A 139 6.75 13.32 -9.43
CA TYR A 139 6.04 12.96 -8.19
C TYR A 139 5.01 11.87 -8.45
N GLY A 140 4.63 11.13 -7.39
CA GLY A 140 3.59 10.11 -7.46
C GLY A 140 2.31 10.65 -8.09
N GLY A 141 1.89 11.87 -7.75
CA GLY A 141 0.77 12.54 -8.40
C GLY A 141 -0.59 11.98 -7.98
N SER A 142 -1.64 12.29 -8.74
CA SER A 142 -3.02 11.90 -8.42
C SER A 142 -3.37 10.52 -8.98
N HIS A 143 -3.88 9.63 -8.12
CA HIS A 143 -4.30 8.29 -8.46
C HIS A 143 -5.71 8.01 -7.95
N PHE A 144 -6.49 7.26 -8.73
CA PHE A 144 -7.78 6.72 -8.32
C PHE A 144 -7.66 5.22 -8.11
N HIS A 145 -8.12 4.76 -6.95
CA HIS A 145 -8.09 3.37 -6.53
C HIS A 145 -9.51 2.87 -6.32
N PHE A 146 -9.82 1.70 -6.86
CA PHE A 146 -11.12 1.04 -6.73
C PHE A 146 -10.95 -0.23 -5.93
N ILE A 147 -11.73 -0.40 -4.87
CA ILE A 147 -11.55 -1.51 -3.94
C ILE A 147 -12.86 -2.28 -3.87
N LEU A 148 -12.77 -3.59 -4.06
CA LEU A 148 -13.92 -4.50 -4.09
C LEU A 148 -13.60 -5.72 -3.24
N GLY A 149 -14.44 -6.01 -2.25
CA GLY A 149 -14.43 -7.28 -1.51
C GLY A 149 -13.30 -7.47 -0.48
N GLN A 150 -12.27 -6.63 -0.45
CA GLN A 150 -11.17 -6.72 0.51
C GLN A 150 -11.13 -5.51 1.45
N GLU A 151 -11.12 -5.78 2.75
CA GLU A 151 -10.84 -4.79 3.79
C GLU A 151 -9.34 -4.80 4.10
N PHE A 152 -8.71 -3.62 4.08
CA PHE A 152 -7.31 -3.47 4.42
C PHE A 152 -7.13 -3.61 5.93
#